data_AF-A0A7J3EH65-F1
#
_entry.id   AF-A0A7J3EH65-F1
#
_cell.length_a   1.000
_cell.length_b   1.000
_cell.length_c   1.000
_cell.angle_alpha   90.00
_cell.angle_beta   90.00
_cell.angle_gamma   90.00
#
_symmetry.space_group_name_H-M   'P 1'
#
loop_
_entity.id
_entity.type
_entity.pdbx_description
1 polymer ?
#
loop_
_entity_poly.entity_id
_entity_poly.type
_entity_poly.pdbx_seq_one_letter_code
_entity_poly.pdbx_strand_id
1 'polypeptide(L)'
;MSKLMGSALKALIGMVKTNPHDHNLYLLKLTEFKSLVEAAGYEVCGVVVQVRSKESVDYVFGRGKVEEIKNLVKEKGASVFTVYNILTSKQKYNLESHLGVGVLDRYEVTLEIFDKASSDELSKLQIELARLIKSYPYEKLKASFKYRVGREHPWKRSSGEYIYHSVVNTLKRRMARVYDELEERKKARIEQIIKRRRIGSPIVCIAGYYSSGKTSLFNALTGLNKPVSPKPFTTLSSKYYLSNKYGEVFLVDTIGFVHDLDPKMLESFELTLNDIRFSDAIILVVDCSDPQPIMLFRLSTCLDELKNLEIDRNRIVIALNKIDLLDEGEVPNRLKIISDYVNPIPVVPISAERKLNLEKLMSTVFSKLNQPKT
;
A
#
# COMPACT_ATOMS: atom_id res chain seq x y z
N MET A 1 -31.01 -18.31 9.71
CA MET A 1 -30.66 -16.90 9.47
C MET A 1 -29.86 -16.79 8.17
N SER A 2 -30.53 -17.03 7.03
CA SER A 2 -29.92 -17.16 5.70
C SER A 2 -30.58 -16.19 4.70
N LYS A 3 -30.53 -14.89 5.01
CA LYS A 3 -30.90 -13.80 4.08
C LYS A 3 -30.00 -12.62 4.39
N LEU A 4 -28.86 -12.52 3.70
CA LEU A 4 -28.04 -11.32 3.45
C LEU A 4 -26.79 -11.68 2.63
N MET A 5 -26.94 -12.55 1.61
CA MET A 5 -25.95 -12.64 0.53
C MET A 5 -26.44 -11.72 -0.59
N GLY A 6 -25.67 -10.69 -0.94
CA GLY A 6 -25.69 -10.20 -2.33
C GLY A 6 -25.80 -8.70 -2.64
N SER A 7 -25.56 -7.75 -1.72
CA SER A 7 -25.31 -6.35 -2.14
C SER A 7 -23.88 -5.93 -1.78
N ALA A 8 -23.11 -5.48 -2.77
CA ALA A 8 -21.81 -4.88 -2.54
C ALA A 8 -21.95 -3.69 -1.56
N LEU A 9 -21.03 -3.59 -0.60
CA LEU A 9 -21.02 -2.46 0.33
C LEU A 9 -20.67 -1.19 -0.46
N LYS A 10 -21.57 -0.22 -0.47
CA LYS A 10 -21.36 1.05 -1.19
C LYS A 10 -20.49 2.00 -0.36
N ALA A 11 -19.51 2.63 -1.01
CA ALA A 11 -18.64 3.64 -0.43
C ALA A 11 -18.78 4.98 -1.15
N LEU A 12 -18.92 6.06 -0.38
CA LEU A 12 -18.79 7.42 -0.88
C LEU A 12 -17.36 7.90 -0.62
N ILE A 13 -16.69 8.44 -1.63
CA ILE A 13 -15.32 8.96 -1.50
C ILE A 13 -15.35 10.45 -1.17
N GLY A 14 -14.50 10.88 -0.24
CA GLY A 14 -14.24 12.27 0.10
C GLY A 14 -12.77 12.64 -0.03
N MET A 15 -12.47 13.83 -0.54
CA MET A 15 -11.12 14.41 -0.52
C MET A 15 -11.16 15.90 -0.21
N VAL A 16 -10.25 16.35 0.66
CA VAL A 16 -9.94 17.77 0.82
C VAL A 16 -8.61 18.06 0.11
N LYS A 17 -8.69 18.88 -0.92
CA LYS A 17 -7.56 19.37 -1.69
C LYS A 17 -7.03 20.64 -1.03
N THR A 18 -5.84 20.54 -0.42
CA THR A 18 -5.19 21.65 0.31
C THR A 18 -4.36 22.58 -0.56
N ASN A 19 -3.87 22.09 -1.70
CA ASN A 19 -3.16 22.90 -2.70
C ASN A 19 -4.11 23.31 -3.83
N PRO A 20 -4.58 24.57 -3.92
CA PRO A 20 -5.52 24.99 -4.95
C PRO A 20 -4.98 24.85 -6.38
N HIS A 21 -3.67 25.04 -6.56
CA HIS A 21 -2.97 25.03 -7.85
C HIS A 21 -2.65 23.63 -8.38
N ASP A 22 -2.97 22.58 -7.62
CA ASP A 22 -2.87 21.21 -8.11
C ASP A 22 -4.01 20.91 -9.09
N HIS A 23 -3.80 21.12 -10.40
CA HIS A 23 -4.84 20.93 -11.40
C HIS A 23 -5.00 19.47 -11.87
N ASN A 24 -3.94 18.65 -11.81
CA ASN A 24 -3.91 17.32 -12.43
C ASN A 24 -3.54 16.20 -11.46
N LEU A 25 -2.67 16.46 -10.48
CA LEU A 25 -2.17 15.43 -9.57
C LEU A 25 -3.29 14.97 -8.61
N TYR A 26 -4.22 15.85 -8.22
CA TYR A 26 -5.37 15.45 -7.40
C TYR A 26 -6.29 14.44 -8.11
N LEU A 27 -6.45 14.54 -9.44
CA LEU A 27 -7.25 13.59 -10.22
C LEU A 27 -6.60 12.22 -10.26
N LEU A 28 -5.26 12.19 -10.43
CA LEU A 28 -4.49 10.95 -10.34
C LEU A 28 -4.68 10.32 -8.96
N LYS A 29 -4.46 11.09 -7.88
CA LYS A 29 -4.64 10.65 -6.49
C LYS A 29 -6.04 10.10 -6.20
N LEU A 30 -7.09 10.77 -6.70
CA LEU A 30 -8.47 10.28 -6.55
C LEU A 30 -8.72 9.00 -7.32
N THR A 31 -8.17 8.87 -8.52
CA THR A 31 -8.31 7.66 -9.35
C THR A 31 -7.62 6.47 -8.68
N GLU A 32 -6.43 6.69 -8.11
CA GLU A 32 -5.72 5.68 -7.34
C GLU A 32 -6.46 5.31 -6.06
N PHE A 33 -6.98 6.30 -5.32
CA PHE A 33 -7.76 6.05 -4.12
C PHE A 33 -9.05 5.30 -4.40
N LYS A 34 -9.73 5.62 -5.51
CA LYS A 34 -10.88 4.85 -5.99
C LYS A 34 -10.51 3.38 -6.21
N SER A 35 -9.37 3.13 -6.86
CA SER A 35 -8.86 1.78 -7.09
C SER A 35 -8.56 1.04 -5.78
N LEU A 36 -8.06 1.74 -4.75
CA LEU A 36 -7.85 1.19 -3.41
C LEU A 36 -9.17 0.82 -2.73
N VAL A 37 -10.18 1.71 -2.79
CA VAL A 37 -11.51 1.46 -2.21
C VAL A 37 -12.20 0.26 -2.89
N GLU A 38 -12.07 0.13 -4.20
CA GLU A 38 -12.58 -1.03 -4.96
C GLU A 38 -11.79 -2.32 -4.66
N ALA A 39 -10.48 -2.21 -4.42
CA ALA A 39 -9.66 -3.33 -3.97
C ALA A 39 -10.02 -3.78 -2.54
N ALA A 40 -10.43 -2.84 -1.69
CA ALA A 40 -10.99 -3.12 -0.37
C ALA A 40 -12.40 -3.74 -0.45
N GLY A 41 -12.97 -3.94 -1.65
CA GLY A 41 -14.22 -4.66 -1.86
C GLY A 41 -15.48 -3.80 -1.75
N TYR A 42 -15.33 -2.47 -1.83
CA TYR A 42 -16.46 -1.54 -1.87
C TYR A 42 -16.82 -1.17 -3.31
N GLU A 43 -18.11 -0.91 -3.54
CA GLU A 43 -18.61 -0.29 -4.76
C GLU A 43 -18.61 1.24 -4.57
N VAL A 44 -17.85 1.97 -5.39
CA VAL A 44 -17.77 3.43 -5.27
C VAL A 44 -19.01 4.07 -5.87
N CYS A 45 -19.86 4.65 -5.03
CA CYS A 45 -21.16 5.22 -5.42
C CYS A 45 -21.14 6.74 -5.63
N GLY A 46 -20.00 7.40 -5.40
CA GLY A 46 -19.83 8.84 -5.62
C GLY A 46 -18.50 9.36 -5.11
N VAL A 47 -18.14 10.57 -5.54
CA VAL A 47 -16.92 11.26 -5.13
C VAL A 47 -17.26 12.70 -4.78
N VAL A 48 -16.75 13.16 -3.63
CA VAL A 48 -16.91 14.52 -3.13
C VAL A 48 -15.53 15.14 -2.93
N VAL A 49 -15.29 16.28 -3.56
CA VAL A 49 -14.04 17.04 -3.40
C VAL A 49 -14.34 18.41 -2.83
N GLN A 50 -13.54 18.84 -1.86
CA GLN A 50 -13.57 20.21 -1.36
C GLN A 50 -12.17 20.83 -1.44
N VAL A 51 -12.08 21.99 -2.09
CA VAL A 51 -10.85 22.80 -2.09
C VAL A 51 -10.84 23.69 -0.85
N ARG A 52 -9.76 23.65 -0.08
CA ARG A 52 -9.54 24.51 1.10
C ARG A 52 -8.05 24.83 1.22
N SER A 53 -7.67 25.95 1.81
CA SER A 53 -6.25 26.20 2.14
C SER A 53 -5.74 25.29 3.27
N LYS A 54 -6.65 24.89 4.17
CA LYS A 54 -6.35 24.00 5.30
C LYS A 54 -7.56 23.13 5.64
N GLU A 55 -7.27 21.90 6.06
CA GLU A 55 -8.25 20.98 6.61
C GLU A 55 -8.94 21.57 7.85
N SER A 56 -10.23 21.30 7.98
CA SER A 56 -10.98 21.62 9.19
C SER A 56 -10.55 20.76 10.36
N VAL A 57 -10.33 21.38 11.51
CA VAL A 57 -9.91 20.69 12.74
C VAL A 57 -10.95 19.66 13.19
N ASP A 58 -12.24 19.92 12.93
CA ASP A 58 -13.31 19.05 13.43
C ASP A 58 -13.73 17.94 12.47
N TYR A 59 -13.62 18.15 11.16
CA TYR A 59 -14.19 17.21 10.16
C TYR A 59 -13.30 16.98 8.94
N VAL A 60 -12.13 17.60 8.84
CA VAL A 60 -11.34 17.77 7.59
C VAL A 60 -12.07 18.64 6.56
N PHE A 61 -13.35 18.37 6.31
CA PHE A 61 -14.27 19.15 5.49
C PHE A 61 -14.85 20.37 6.25
N GLY A 62 -15.32 21.37 5.50
CA GLY A 62 -16.11 22.47 6.06
C GLY A 62 -17.53 22.03 6.43
N ARG A 63 -18.14 22.64 7.45
CA ARG A 63 -19.47 22.23 7.98
C ARG A 63 -20.55 22.09 6.91
N GLY A 64 -20.70 23.08 6.02
CA GLY A 64 -21.68 22.99 4.94
C GLY A 64 -21.45 21.81 3.99
N LYS A 65 -20.18 21.47 3.73
CA LYS A 65 -19.83 20.29 2.93
C LYS A 65 -20.11 18.98 3.67
N VAL A 66 -19.98 18.96 5.00
CA VAL A 66 -20.34 17.78 5.81
C VAL A 66 -21.84 17.49 5.72
N GLU A 67 -22.70 18.52 5.74
CA GLU A 67 -24.15 18.35 5.54
C GLU A 67 -24.47 17.83 4.12
N GLU A 68 -23.79 18.34 3.10
CA GLU A 68 -23.89 17.84 1.72
C GLU A 68 -23.50 16.36 1.63
N ILE A 69 -22.38 15.97 2.25
CA ILE A 69 -21.93 14.58 2.32
C ILE A 69 -22.96 13.70 3.03
N LYS A 70 -23.55 14.17 4.13
CA LYS A 70 -24.61 13.43 4.86
C LYS A 70 -25.82 13.15 3.99
N ASN A 71 -26.24 14.12 3.20
CA ASN A 71 -27.36 13.96 2.28
C ASN A 71 -26.99 12.97 1.16
N LEU A 72 -25.79 13.07 0.59
CA LEU A 72 -25.31 12.13 -0.42
C LEU A 72 -25.18 10.69 0.11
N VAL A 73 -24.70 10.51 1.34
CA VAL A 73 -24.65 9.20 2.00
C VAL A 73 -26.03 8.55 2.04
N LYS A 74 -27.06 9.31 2.42
CA LYS A 74 -28.45 8.83 2.45
C LYS A 74 -29.00 8.58 1.05
N GLU A 75 -28.81 9.51 0.12
CA GLU A 75 -29.31 9.43 -1.25
C GLU A 75 -28.73 8.22 -2.00
N LYS A 76 -27.41 8.00 -1.88
CA LYS A 76 -26.72 6.91 -2.58
C LYS A 76 -26.76 5.58 -1.83
N GLY A 77 -27.26 5.56 -0.60
CA GLY A 77 -27.25 4.39 0.27
C GLY A 77 -25.82 3.92 0.60
N ALA A 78 -24.90 4.87 0.81
CA ALA A 78 -23.52 4.55 1.15
C ALA A 78 -23.45 3.94 2.56
N SER A 79 -22.79 2.79 2.68
CA SER A 79 -22.58 2.10 3.96
C SER A 79 -21.35 2.62 4.72
N VAL A 80 -20.44 3.26 4.01
CA VAL A 80 -19.18 3.80 4.53
C VAL A 80 -18.82 5.08 3.79
N PHE A 81 -18.20 6.02 4.50
CA PHE A 81 -17.56 7.19 3.91
C PHE A 81 -16.05 7.02 3.96
N THR A 82 -15.41 6.94 2.80
CA THR A 82 -13.96 6.75 2.68
C THR A 82 -13.29 8.08 2.36
N VAL A 83 -12.27 8.47 3.12
CA VAL A 83 -11.60 9.77 3.00
C VAL A 83 -10.16 9.59 2.55
N TYR A 84 -9.75 10.29 1.49
CA TYR A 84 -8.38 10.24 0.98
C TYR A 84 -7.36 10.78 1.99
N ASN A 85 -7.70 11.85 2.70
CA ASN A 85 -6.86 12.47 3.73
C ASN A 85 -6.77 11.57 4.98
N ILE A 86 -5.64 11.61 5.68
CA ILE A 86 -5.46 10.89 6.96
C ILE A 86 -6.22 11.61 8.07
N LEU A 87 -7.09 10.88 8.78
CA LEU A 87 -7.94 11.44 9.81
C LEU A 87 -7.32 11.31 11.19
N THR A 88 -7.44 12.38 11.99
CA THR A 88 -7.28 12.28 13.44
C THR A 88 -8.47 11.52 14.06
N SER A 89 -8.28 10.92 15.23
CA SER A 89 -9.35 10.24 15.96
C SER A 89 -10.56 11.14 16.25
N LYS A 90 -10.33 12.44 16.47
CA LYS A 90 -11.39 13.44 16.66
C LYS A 90 -12.20 13.65 15.38
N GLN A 91 -11.52 13.87 14.26
CA GLN A 91 -12.18 14.08 12.96
C GLN A 91 -13.00 12.86 12.55
N LYS A 92 -12.44 11.65 12.70
CA LYS A 92 -13.15 10.40 12.44
C LYS A 92 -14.41 10.29 13.29
N TYR A 93 -14.28 10.45 14.61
CA TYR A 93 -15.42 10.38 15.53
C TYR A 93 -16.54 11.37 15.18
N ASN A 94 -16.16 12.61 14.88
CA ASN A 94 -17.11 13.66 14.52
C ASN A 94 -17.83 13.35 13.20
N LEU A 95 -17.10 12.91 12.18
CA LEU A 95 -17.68 12.50 10.90
C LEU A 95 -18.65 11.33 11.08
N GLU A 96 -18.28 10.26 11.77
CA GLU A 96 -19.16 9.11 11.99
C GLU A 96 -20.41 9.48 12.77
N SER A 97 -20.26 10.28 13.83
CA SER A 97 -21.38 10.77 14.64
C SER A 97 -22.35 11.61 13.82
N HIS A 98 -21.84 12.39 12.87
CA HIS A 98 -22.64 13.31 12.08
C HIS A 98 -23.28 12.63 10.85
N LEU A 99 -22.55 11.72 10.19
CA LEU A 99 -22.98 11.02 8.98
C LEU A 99 -23.85 9.78 9.29
N GLY A 100 -23.67 9.16 10.46
CA GLY A 100 -24.40 7.94 10.86
C GLY A 100 -23.91 6.66 10.18
N VAL A 101 -22.76 6.70 9.50
CA VAL A 101 -22.10 5.57 8.84
C VAL A 101 -20.64 5.48 9.27
N GLY A 102 -20.01 4.33 9.06
CA GLY A 102 -18.57 4.17 9.34
C GLY A 102 -17.73 5.10 8.47
N VAL A 103 -16.60 5.57 9.01
CA VAL A 103 -15.64 6.40 8.27
C VAL A 103 -14.28 5.74 8.27
N LEU A 104 -13.72 5.56 7.07
CA LEU A 104 -12.38 5.02 6.88
C LEU A 104 -11.52 6.07 6.21
N ASP A 105 -10.35 6.35 6.76
CA ASP A 105 -9.34 7.14 6.04
C ASP A 105 -8.51 6.27 5.09
N ARG A 106 -7.63 6.88 4.29
CA ARG A 106 -6.81 6.14 3.32
C ARG A 106 -5.93 5.09 3.97
N TYR A 107 -5.43 5.35 5.18
CA TYR A 107 -4.64 4.38 5.93
C TYR A 107 -5.48 3.16 6.31
N GLU A 108 -6.70 3.37 6.79
CA GLU A 108 -7.63 2.30 7.16
C GLU A 108 -8.12 1.50 5.95
N VAL A 109 -8.45 2.15 4.83
CA VAL A 109 -8.78 1.48 3.56
C VAL A 109 -7.62 0.58 3.13
N THR A 110 -6.39 1.07 3.23
CA THR A 110 -5.20 0.32 2.87
C THR A 110 -5.03 -0.93 3.77
N LEU A 111 -5.23 -0.79 5.08
CA LEU A 111 -5.22 -1.93 6.02
C LEU A 111 -6.32 -2.96 5.73
N GLU A 112 -7.45 -2.58 5.15
CA GLU A 112 -8.49 -3.53 4.75
C GLU A 112 -8.09 -4.35 3.52
N ILE A 113 -7.47 -3.71 2.53
CA ILE A 113 -6.91 -4.44 1.38
C ILE A 113 -5.88 -5.45 1.86
N PHE A 114 -5.04 -5.03 2.80
CA PHE A 114 -3.97 -5.88 3.28
C PHE A 114 -4.44 -7.08 4.07
N ASP A 115 -5.42 -6.90 4.95
CA ASP A 115 -6.04 -7.99 5.69
C ASP A 115 -6.61 -9.06 4.73
N LYS A 116 -7.24 -8.62 3.62
CA LYS A 116 -7.77 -9.52 2.58
C LYS A 116 -6.70 -10.22 1.76
N ALA A 117 -5.58 -9.56 1.50
CA ALA A 117 -4.48 -10.12 0.70
C ALA A 117 -3.48 -10.95 1.52
N SER A 118 -3.45 -10.78 2.85
CA SER A 118 -2.46 -11.42 3.72
C SER A 118 -2.75 -12.90 3.88
N SER A 119 -1.80 -13.73 3.45
CA SER A 119 -1.89 -15.19 3.57
C SER A 119 -1.02 -15.73 4.70
N ASP A 120 0.12 -15.08 4.97
CA ASP A 120 1.06 -15.50 5.99
C ASP A 120 0.78 -14.87 7.35
N GLU A 121 1.17 -15.60 8.40
CA GLU A 121 0.91 -15.22 9.79
C GLU A 121 1.67 -13.96 10.22
N LEU A 122 2.87 -13.73 9.69
CA LEU A 122 3.69 -12.56 10.03
C LEU A 122 3.02 -11.27 9.52
N SER A 123 2.61 -11.24 8.25
CA SER A 123 1.86 -10.10 7.68
C SER A 123 0.56 -9.86 8.44
N LYS A 124 -0.15 -10.93 8.85
CA LYS A 124 -1.38 -10.79 9.66
C LYS A 124 -1.12 -10.12 11.00
N LEU A 125 -0.06 -10.51 11.72
CA LEU A 125 0.32 -9.88 12.98
C LEU A 125 0.69 -8.40 12.80
N GLN A 126 1.40 -8.07 11.71
CA GLN A 126 1.74 -6.67 11.39
C GLN A 126 0.51 -5.82 11.13
N ILE A 127 -0.43 -6.32 10.31
CA ILE A 127 -1.68 -5.64 9.99
C ILE A 127 -2.53 -5.49 11.26
N GLU A 128 -2.59 -6.52 12.12
CA GLU A 128 -3.30 -6.46 13.39
C GLU A 128 -2.69 -5.39 14.32
N LEU A 129 -1.37 -5.37 14.47
CA LEU A 129 -0.68 -4.38 15.28
C LEU A 129 -0.96 -2.96 14.78
N ALA A 130 -0.86 -2.74 13.46
CA ALA A 130 -1.16 -1.47 12.81
C ALA A 130 -2.60 -1.01 13.09
N ARG A 131 -3.58 -1.92 12.97
CA ARG A 131 -4.99 -1.66 13.31
C ARG A 131 -5.17 -1.30 14.78
N LEU A 132 -4.50 -2.00 15.69
CA LEU A 132 -4.58 -1.71 17.12
C LEU A 132 -3.97 -0.33 17.45
N ILE A 133 -2.82 0.01 16.86
CA ILE A 133 -2.19 1.32 17.02
C ILE A 133 -3.11 2.44 16.52
N LYS A 134 -3.74 2.27 15.36
CA LYS A 134 -4.66 3.25 14.77
C LYS A 134 -5.96 3.39 15.56
N SER A 135 -6.53 2.28 16.02
CA SER A 135 -7.80 2.27 16.76
C SER A 135 -7.67 2.70 18.21
N TYR A 136 -6.53 2.46 18.86
CA TYR A 136 -6.31 2.78 20.27
C TYR A 136 -6.67 4.23 20.68
N PRO A 137 -6.15 5.29 20.04
CA PRO A 137 -6.50 6.66 20.42
C PRO A 137 -7.98 6.97 20.17
N TYR A 138 -8.59 6.33 19.17
CA TYR A 138 -9.99 6.49 18.83
C TYR A 138 -10.93 5.82 19.82
N GLU A 139 -10.65 4.58 20.23
CA GLU A 139 -11.42 3.88 21.26
C GLU A 139 -11.28 4.55 22.62
N LYS A 140 -10.08 5.06 22.95
CA LYS A 140 -9.86 5.89 24.14
C LYS A 140 -10.73 7.14 24.12
N LEU A 141 -10.85 7.81 22.97
CA LEU A 141 -11.69 8.99 22.81
C LEU A 141 -13.18 8.65 22.99
N LYS A 142 -13.68 7.62 22.30
CA LYS A 142 -15.06 7.11 22.43
C LYS A 142 -15.43 6.78 23.87
N ALA A 143 -14.56 6.06 24.56
CA ALA A 143 -14.78 5.68 25.95
C ALA A 143 -14.86 6.91 26.87
N SER A 144 -14.07 7.96 26.59
CA SER A 144 -14.09 9.20 27.38
C SER A 144 -15.41 9.98 27.23
N PHE A 145 -15.99 10.00 26.03
CA PHE A 145 -17.30 10.63 25.80
C PHE A 145 -18.43 9.85 26.48
N LYS A 146 -18.43 8.52 26.38
CA LYS A 146 -19.39 7.67 27.10
C LYS A 146 -19.29 7.86 28.62
N TYR A 147 -18.08 7.99 29.15
CA TYR A 147 -17.86 8.30 30.57
C TYR A 147 -18.44 9.65 30.99
N ARG A 148 -18.27 10.70 30.16
CA ARG A 148 -18.82 12.04 30.44
C ARG A 148 -20.35 12.04 30.48
N VAL A 149 -21.01 11.40 29.52
CA VAL A 149 -22.49 11.27 29.48
C VAL A 149 -23.00 10.50 30.72
N GLY A 150 -22.24 9.51 31.21
CA GLY A 150 -22.59 8.77 32.43
C GLY A 150 -22.56 9.59 33.74
N ARG A 151 -21.95 10.79 33.76
CA ARG A 151 -21.91 11.67 34.95
C ARG A 151 -23.16 12.52 35.14
N GLU A 152 -24.04 12.64 34.14
CA GLU A 152 -25.31 13.37 34.27
C GLU A 152 -26.33 12.61 35.15
N HIS A 153 -26.08 11.34 35.46
CA HIS A 153 -26.84 10.54 36.43
C HIS A 153 -26.01 10.26 37.70
N PRO A 154 -26.29 10.92 38.84
CA PRO A 154 -25.49 10.85 40.06
C PRO A 154 -25.32 9.45 40.69
N TRP A 155 -26.13 8.48 40.31
CA TRP A 155 -26.25 7.18 41.01
C TRP A 155 -25.25 6.09 40.56
N LYS A 156 -24.51 6.26 39.45
CA LYS A 156 -23.61 5.23 38.89
C LYS A 156 -22.13 5.63 38.86
N ARG A 157 -21.62 6.18 39.96
CA ARG A 157 -20.22 6.67 40.05
C ARG A 157 -19.12 5.61 39.94
N SER A 158 -19.45 4.31 40.03
CA SER A 158 -18.43 3.23 39.99
C SER A 158 -18.29 2.53 38.63
N SER A 159 -19.37 2.30 37.88
CA SER A 159 -19.30 1.40 36.71
C SER A 159 -18.59 2.01 35.48
N GLY A 160 -18.67 3.32 35.27
CA GLY A 160 -18.15 3.97 34.06
C GLY A 160 -16.62 4.03 33.97
N GLU A 161 -15.94 4.22 35.10
CA GLU A 161 -14.47 4.31 35.19
C GLU A 161 -13.84 2.94 34.96
N TYR A 162 -14.41 1.89 35.57
CA TYR A 162 -14.00 0.51 35.34
C TYR A 162 -14.16 0.07 33.89
N ILE A 163 -15.26 0.44 33.22
CA ILE A 163 -15.47 0.11 31.79
C ILE A 163 -14.45 0.85 30.90
N TYR A 164 -14.21 2.14 31.16
CA TYR A 164 -13.20 2.94 30.45
C TYR A 164 -11.81 2.29 30.55
N HIS A 165 -11.36 2.02 31.77
CA HIS A 165 -10.06 1.42 32.02
C HIS A 165 -9.96 0.00 31.47
N SER A 166 -11.04 -0.79 31.55
CA SER A 166 -11.07 -2.17 31.04
C SER A 166 -10.87 -2.24 29.52
N VAL A 167 -11.58 -1.40 28.75
CA VAL A 167 -11.45 -1.37 27.28
C VAL A 167 -10.04 -0.95 26.87
N VAL A 168 -9.54 0.15 27.43
CA VAL A 168 -8.21 0.69 27.10
C VAL A 168 -7.10 -0.29 27.51
N ASN A 169 -7.18 -0.90 28.69
CA ASN A 169 -6.19 -1.87 29.15
C ASN A 169 -6.23 -3.17 28.35
N THR A 170 -7.40 -3.57 27.86
CA THR A 170 -7.52 -4.75 26.99
C THR A 170 -6.84 -4.52 25.65
N LEU A 171 -7.05 -3.36 25.02
CA LEU A 171 -6.33 -3.00 23.79
C LEU A 171 -4.81 -2.95 24.02
N LYS A 172 -4.33 -2.32 25.10
CA LYS A 172 -2.90 -2.27 25.44
C LYS A 172 -2.29 -3.67 25.61
N ARG A 173 -2.96 -4.56 26.35
CA ARG A 173 -2.48 -5.93 26.56
C ARG A 173 -2.44 -6.70 25.24
N ARG A 174 -3.43 -6.51 24.36
CA ARG A 174 -3.43 -7.12 23.03
C ARG A 174 -2.30 -6.60 22.17
N MET A 175 -2.09 -5.28 22.14
CA MET A 175 -0.96 -4.66 21.43
C MET A 175 0.38 -5.23 21.88
N ALA A 176 0.62 -5.34 23.19
CA ALA A 176 1.86 -5.89 23.73
C ALA A 176 2.08 -7.34 23.27
N ARG A 177 1.07 -8.20 23.39
CA ARG A 177 1.17 -9.60 22.95
C ARG A 177 1.47 -9.73 21.45
N VAL A 178 0.75 -8.99 20.61
CA VAL A 178 0.94 -9.04 19.15
C VAL A 178 2.34 -8.51 18.79
N TYR A 179 2.82 -7.48 19.49
CA TYR A 179 4.17 -6.95 19.32
C TYR A 179 5.24 -7.99 19.69
N ASP A 180 5.11 -8.64 20.86
CA ASP A 180 6.07 -9.64 21.32
C ASP A 180 6.13 -10.85 20.35
N GLU A 181 4.97 -11.32 19.88
CA GLU A 181 4.88 -12.40 18.89
C GLU A 181 5.48 -11.99 17.53
N LEU A 182 5.25 -10.74 17.11
CA LEU A 182 5.82 -10.20 15.88
C LEU A 182 7.36 -10.17 15.93
N GLU A 183 7.94 -9.71 17.05
CA GLU A 183 9.38 -9.64 17.24
C GLU A 183 10.06 -11.01 17.24
N GLU A 184 9.43 -12.03 17.83
CA GLU A 184 9.94 -13.40 17.80
C GLU A 184 10.01 -13.93 16.36
N ARG A 185 8.92 -13.77 15.60
CA ARG A 185 8.85 -14.24 14.20
C ARG A 185 9.74 -13.43 13.27
N LYS A 186 9.92 -12.13 13.54
CA LYS A 186 10.86 -11.25 12.82
C LYS A 186 12.27 -11.80 12.85
N LYS A 187 12.76 -12.21 14.03
CA LYS A 187 14.10 -12.82 14.19
C LYS A 187 14.26 -14.09 13.35
N ALA A 188 13.28 -14.99 13.41
CA ALA A 188 13.30 -16.23 12.62
C ALA A 188 13.34 -15.96 11.10
N ARG A 189 12.61 -14.95 10.60
CA ARG A 189 12.64 -14.57 9.19
C ARG A 189 14.00 -14.02 8.76
N ILE A 190 14.62 -13.16 9.57
CA ILE A 190 15.95 -12.61 9.28
C ILE A 190 17.00 -13.73 9.22
N GLU A 191 16.95 -14.68 10.16
CA GLU A 191 17.85 -15.85 10.12
C GLU A 191 17.70 -16.68 8.85
N GLN A 192 16.47 -16.85 8.34
CA GLN A 192 16.24 -17.54 7.06
C GLN A 192 16.87 -16.80 5.88
N ILE A 193 16.76 -15.47 5.83
CA ILE A 193 17.37 -14.63 4.79
C ILE A 193 18.90 -14.76 4.84
N ILE A 194 19.48 -14.69 6.04
CA ILE A 194 20.93 -14.84 6.25
C ILE A 194 21.40 -16.24 5.85
N LYS A 195 20.68 -17.30 6.24
CA LYS A 195 20.99 -18.68 5.84
C LYS A 195 20.97 -18.84 4.33
N ARG A 196 19.99 -18.26 3.63
CA ARG A 196 19.91 -18.29 2.16
C ARG A 196 21.09 -17.59 1.50
N ARG A 197 21.51 -16.43 2.00
CA ARG A 197 22.73 -15.76 1.50
C ARG A 197 23.98 -16.63 1.60
N ARG A 198 24.06 -17.51 2.61
CA ARG A 198 25.19 -18.44 2.77
C ARG A 198 25.20 -19.60 1.75
N ILE A 199 24.09 -19.85 1.05
CA ILE A 199 23.98 -20.89 0.02
C ILE A 199 24.79 -20.50 -1.24
N GLY A 200 25.12 -19.21 -1.41
CA GLY A 200 26.01 -18.71 -2.46
C GLY A 200 25.32 -18.10 -3.67
N SER A 201 24.02 -18.36 -3.86
CA SER A 201 23.25 -17.78 -4.97
C SER A 201 22.76 -16.36 -4.65
N PRO A 202 22.83 -15.41 -5.60
CA PRO A 202 22.38 -14.03 -5.40
C PRO A 202 20.86 -13.93 -5.21
N ILE A 203 20.43 -12.91 -4.46
CA ILE A 203 19.01 -12.59 -4.26
C ILE A 203 18.64 -11.37 -5.11
N VAL A 204 17.65 -11.54 -5.99
CA VAL A 204 17.13 -10.48 -6.86
C VAL A 204 15.66 -10.21 -6.54
N CYS A 205 15.36 -8.97 -6.13
CA CYS A 205 14.00 -8.53 -5.85
C CYS A 205 13.36 -7.85 -7.07
N ILE A 206 12.09 -8.13 -7.30
CA ILE A 206 11.29 -7.48 -8.34
C ILE A 206 10.39 -6.45 -7.67
N ALA A 207 10.70 -5.17 -7.86
CA ALA A 207 10.02 -4.02 -7.26
C ALA A 207 9.36 -3.13 -8.33
N GLY A 208 8.55 -2.16 -7.90
CA GLY A 208 7.89 -1.21 -8.80
C GLY A 208 6.44 -0.92 -8.43
N TYR A 209 5.85 0.04 -9.13
CA TYR A 209 4.51 0.53 -8.87
C TYR A 209 3.45 -0.58 -8.98
N TYR A 210 2.34 -0.49 -8.27
CA TYR A 210 1.25 -1.45 -8.45
C TYR A 210 0.80 -1.46 -9.92
N SER A 211 0.36 -2.63 -10.41
CA SER A 211 0.01 -2.87 -11.82
C SER A 211 1.14 -2.80 -12.87
N SER A 212 2.40 -2.53 -12.49
CA SER A 212 3.52 -2.46 -13.46
C SER A 212 3.91 -3.81 -14.10
N GLY A 213 3.37 -4.92 -13.58
CA GLY A 213 3.62 -6.28 -14.09
C GLY A 213 4.70 -7.05 -13.34
N LYS A 214 5.01 -6.69 -12.08
CA LYS A 214 5.96 -7.43 -11.20
C LYS A 214 5.66 -8.92 -11.12
N THR A 215 4.42 -9.29 -10.76
CA THR A 215 4.01 -10.70 -10.63
C THR A 215 4.03 -11.42 -11.98
N SER A 216 3.66 -10.74 -13.08
CA SER A 216 3.79 -11.28 -14.44
C SER A 216 5.26 -11.57 -14.79
N LEU A 217 6.17 -10.65 -14.48
CA LEU A 217 7.60 -10.84 -14.70
C LEU A 217 8.15 -11.96 -13.83
N PHE A 218 7.76 -12.01 -12.56
CA PHE A 218 8.11 -13.10 -11.65
C PHE A 218 7.67 -14.45 -12.23
N ASN A 219 6.42 -14.57 -12.68
CA ASN A 219 5.91 -15.80 -13.31
C ASN A 219 6.69 -16.15 -14.58
N ALA A 220 7.00 -15.16 -15.43
CA ALA A 220 7.74 -15.39 -16.66
C ALA A 220 9.19 -15.87 -16.43
N LEU A 221 9.85 -15.38 -15.38
CA LEU A 221 11.21 -15.75 -15.00
C LEU A 221 11.29 -17.08 -14.21
N THR A 222 10.23 -17.44 -13.50
CA THR A 222 10.19 -18.64 -12.63
C THR A 222 9.45 -19.83 -13.26
N GLY A 223 8.55 -19.60 -14.21
CA GLY A 223 7.62 -20.60 -14.74
C GLY A 223 6.40 -20.85 -13.84
N LEU A 224 6.25 -20.09 -12.75
CA LEU A 224 5.10 -20.19 -11.85
C LEU A 224 3.86 -19.52 -12.44
N ASN A 225 2.70 -19.84 -11.87
CA ASN A 225 1.40 -19.24 -12.25
C ASN A 225 0.74 -18.56 -11.04
N LYS A 226 1.43 -17.56 -10.44
CA LYS A 226 0.84 -16.74 -9.38
C LYS A 226 -0.29 -15.87 -9.94
N PRO A 227 -1.35 -15.60 -9.17
CA PRO A 227 -2.44 -14.74 -9.61
C PRO A 227 -1.93 -13.32 -9.91
N VAL A 228 -2.22 -12.83 -11.11
CA VAL A 228 -1.93 -11.46 -11.54
C VAL A 228 -3.21 -10.66 -11.46
N SER A 229 -3.15 -9.47 -10.89
CA SER A 229 -4.29 -8.54 -10.83
C SER A 229 -3.81 -7.10 -10.93
N PRO A 230 -4.60 -6.20 -11.57
CA PRO A 230 -4.27 -4.78 -11.65
C PRO A 230 -4.51 -4.06 -10.31
N LYS A 231 -5.15 -4.72 -9.33
CA LYS A 231 -5.41 -4.13 -8.02
C LYS A 231 -4.10 -3.93 -7.25
N PRO A 232 -4.01 -2.89 -6.40
CA PRO A 232 -2.88 -2.74 -5.49
C PRO A 232 -2.79 -3.90 -4.50
N PHE A 233 -1.56 -4.14 -4.01
CA PHE A 233 -1.28 -5.06 -2.91
C PHE A 233 -1.64 -6.54 -3.13
N THR A 234 -1.58 -7.01 -4.38
CA THR A 234 -1.79 -8.42 -4.74
C THR A 234 -0.73 -9.37 -4.16
N THR A 235 0.49 -8.88 -3.98
CA THR A 235 1.59 -9.62 -3.34
C THR A 235 1.95 -8.93 -2.03
N LEU A 236 1.65 -9.58 -0.91
CA LEU A 236 2.07 -9.13 0.42
C LEU A 236 3.20 -9.94 1.02
N SER A 237 3.28 -11.21 0.64
CA SER A 237 4.25 -12.14 1.18
C SER A 237 5.28 -12.50 0.11
N SER A 238 6.53 -12.19 0.42
CA SER A 238 7.64 -12.47 -0.46
C SER A 238 8.07 -13.93 -0.32
N LYS A 239 7.84 -14.70 -1.38
CA LYS A 239 8.33 -16.07 -1.52
C LYS A 239 9.57 -16.08 -2.41
N TYR A 240 10.65 -16.62 -1.85
CA TYR A 240 11.91 -16.87 -2.54
C TYR A 240 11.73 -18.06 -3.47
N TYR A 241 12.10 -17.90 -4.73
CA TYR A 241 12.12 -18.98 -5.69
C TYR A 241 13.50 -19.08 -6.32
N LEU A 242 14.13 -20.24 -6.19
CA LEU A 242 15.40 -20.51 -6.86
C LEU A 242 15.10 -20.81 -8.33
N SER A 243 15.51 -19.90 -9.21
CA SER A 243 15.43 -20.10 -10.66
C SER A 243 16.83 -20.46 -11.17
N ASN A 244 16.89 -21.48 -12.03
CA ASN A 244 18.10 -21.87 -12.76
C ASN A 244 17.99 -21.56 -14.26
N LYS A 245 16.91 -20.90 -14.69
CA LYS A 245 16.59 -20.71 -16.10
C LYS A 245 17.58 -19.82 -16.84
N TYR A 246 18.11 -18.80 -16.15
CA TYR A 246 19.02 -17.80 -16.71
C TYR A 246 20.35 -17.73 -15.93
N GLY A 247 20.61 -18.71 -15.06
CA GLY A 247 21.61 -18.67 -13.99
C GLY A 247 20.97 -18.91 -12.63
N GLU A 248 21.72 -19.44 -11.67
CA GLU A 248 21.22 -19.75 -10.33
C GLU A 248 20.98 -18.44 -9.55
N VAL A 249 19.71 -18.11 -9.27
CA VAL A 249 19.33 -16.87 -8.60
C VAL A 249 18.04 -17.06 -7.80
N PHE A 250 17.98 -16.47 -6.61
CA PHE A 250 16.73 -16.35 -5.87
C PHE A 250 15.95 -15.14 -6.38
N LEU A 251 14.78 -15.39 -6.96
CA LEU A 251 13.82 -14.34 -7.33
C LEU A 251 12.80 -14.14 -6.23
N VAL A 252 12.49 -12.88 -5.95
CA VAL A 252 11.51 -12.48 -4.93
C VAL A 252 10.54 -11.47 -5.54
N ASP A 253 9.24 -11.81 -5.53
CA ASP A 253 8.17 -10.86 -5.83
C ASP A 253 7.88 -10.04 -4.58
N THR A 254 7.88 -8.70 -4.70
CA THR A 254 7.66 -7.79 -3.57
C THR A 254 6.33 -7.09 -3.66
N ILE A 255 5.95 -6.42 -2.57
CA ILE A 255 4.81 -5.51 -2.55
C ILE A 255 4.99 -4.42 -3.62
N GLY A 256 3.88 -4.06 -4.28
CA GLY A 256 3.85 -2.94 -5.20
C GLY A 256 3.79 -1.61 -4.47
N PHE A 257 4.62 -0.67 -4.90
CA PHE A 257 4.56 0.69 -4.39
C PHE A 257 3.26 1.37 -4.84
N VAL A 258 2.76 2.26 -4.00
CA VAL A 258 1.60 3.11 -4.24
C VAL A 258 2.00 4.52 -3.80
N HIS A 259 1.55 5.53 -4.52
CA HIS A 259 1.82 6.91 -4.13
C HIS A 259 1.18 7.25 -2.78
N ASP A 260 1.89 8.06 -1.99
CA ASP A 260 1.42 8.58 -0.72
C ASP A 260 1.10 7.44 0.28
N LEU A 261 1.93 6.40 0.30
CA LEU A 261 1.85 5.37 1.32
C LEU A 261 2.21 6.01 2.67
N ASP A 262 1.32 5.88 3.66
CA ASP A 262 1.57 6.46 4.98
C ASP A 262 2.85 5.86 5.59
N PRO A 263 3.78 6.65 6.17
CA PRO A 263 5.01 6.13 6.76
C PRO A 263 4.78 5.05 7.83
N LYS A 264 3.68 5.12 8.57
CA LYS A 264 3.32 4.08 9.56
C LYS A 264 2.95 2.76 8.90
N MET A 265 2.53 2.79 7.63
CA MET A 265 2.37 1.57 6.84
C MET A 265 3.72 0.98 6.46
N LEU A 266 4.70 1.81 6.05
CA LEU A 266 6.06 1.32 5.75
C LEU A 266 6.67 0.57 6.94
N GLU A 267 6.49 1.08 8.17
CA GLU A 267 6.90 0.39 9.40
C GLU A 267 6.21 -0.97 9.56
N SER A 268 4.91 -1.05 9.27
CA SER A 268 4.18 -2.32 9.33
C SER A 268 4.60 -3.31 8.24
N PHE A 269 5.28 -2.89 7.16
CA PHE A 269 5.81 -3.78 6.11
C PHE A 269 7.33 -3.88 6.11
N GLU A 270 7.99 -3.45 7.19
CA GLU A 270 9.46 -3.41 7.28
C GLU A 270 10.09 -4.75 6.88
N LEU A 271 9.45 -5.88 7.21
CA LEU A 271 9.95 -7.21 6.87
C LEU A 271 9.81 -7.56 5.38
N THR A 272 8.73 -7.15 4.72
CA THR A 272 8.59 -7.30 3.26
C THR A 272 9.56 -6.37 2.53
N LEU A 273 9.85 -5.20 3.11
CA LEU A 273 10.86 -4.26 2.59
C LEU A 273 12.29 -4.71 2.92
N ASN A 274 12.50 -5.52 3.95
CA ASN A 274 13.80 -6.13 4.26
C ASN A 274 14.27 -7.05 3.13
N ASP A 275 13.36 -7.75 2.46
CA ASP A 275 13.73 -8.57 1.30
C ASP A 275 14.38 -7.69 0.20
N ILE A 276 13.90 -6.44 0.02
CA ILE A 276 14.52 -5.44 -0.87
C ILE A 276 15.89 -4.99 -0.31
N ARG A 277 15.98 -4.64 0.98
CA ARG A 277 17.23 -4.20 1.63
C ARG A 277 18.35 -5.25 1.56
N PHE A 278 18.00 -6.52 1.72
CA PHE A 278 18.93 -7.65 1.68
C PHE A 278 19.11 -8.26 0.29
N SER A 279 18.49 -7.70 -0.75
CA SER A 279 18.73 -8.12 -2.13
C SER A 279 20.11 -7.67 -2.62
N ASP A 280 20.71 -8.47 -3.49
CA ASP A 280 21.96 -8.13 -4.17
C ASP A 280 21.71 -7.24 -5.39
N ALA A 281 20.55 -7.41 -6.04
CA ALA A 281 20.07 -6.52 -7.10
C ALA A 281 18.54 -6.39 -7.09
N ILE A 282 18.05 -5.32 -7.70
CA ILE A 282 16.64 -5.00 -7.80
C ILE A 282 16.28 -4.80 -9.27
N ILE A 283 15.27 -5.53 -9.73
CA ILE A 283 14.60 -5.27 -10.99
C ILE A 283 13.43 -4.32 -10.70
N LEU A 284 13.58 -3.06 -11.08
CA LEU A 284 12.52 -2.05 -10.96
C LEU A 284 11.64 -2.07 -12.21
N VAL A 285 10.42 -2.58 -12.08
CA VAL A 285 9.47 -2.71 -13.18
C VAL A 285 8.67 -1.43 -13.37
N VAL A 286 8.76 -0.85 -14.57
CA VAL A 286 8.08 0.38 -15.00
C VAL A 286 7.12 0.05 -16.12
N ASP A 287 5.88 0.53 -16.04
CA ASP A 287 4.88 0.35 -17.10
C ASP A 287 5.08 1.41 -18.19
N CYS A 288 5.40 0.99 -19.42
CA CYS A 288 5.59 1.91 -20.54
C CYS A 288 4.31 2.30 -21.28
N SER A 289 3.19 1.62 -20.98
CA SER A 289 1.87 1.94 -21.55
C SER A 289 1.21 3.16 -20.87
N ASP A 290 1.71 3.55 -19.69
CA ASP A 290 1.28 4.77 -19.03
C ASP A 290 1.63 6.01 -19.86
N PRO A 291 0.77 7.05 -19.89
CA PRO A 291 1.14 8.36 -20.40
C PRO A 291 2.43 8.87 -19.74
N GLN A 292 3.31 9.50 -20.52
CA GLN A 292 4.65 9.91 -20.07
C GLN A 292 4.69 10.60 -18.68
N PRO A 293 3.81 11.58 -18.37
CA PRO A 293 3.85 12.23 -17.07
C PRO A 293 3.53 11.26 -15.91
N ILE A 294 2.59 10.32 -16.13
CA ILE A 294 2.20 9.31 -15.14
C ILE A 294 3.33 8.29 -14.97
N MET A 295 3.92 7.83 -16.07
CA MET A 295 5.05 6.91 -16.05
C MET A 295 6.23 7.48 -15.26
N LEU A 296 6.62 8.74 -15.53
CA LEU A 296 7.71 9.42 -14.81
C LEU A 296 7.38 9.64 -13.33
N PHE A 297 6.15 10.00 -13.01
CA PHE A 297 5.70 10.16 -11.63
C PHE A 297 5.74 8.84 -10.83
N ARG A 298 5.28 7.74 -11.44
CA ARG A 298 5.33 6.41 -10.81
C ARG A 298 6.77 5.94 -10.62
N LEU A 299 7.62 6.18 -11.61
CA LEU A 299 9.05 5.88 -11.53
C LEU A 299 9.72 6.71 -10.43
N SER A 300 9.50 8.02 -10.37
CA SER A 300 10.07 8.88 -9.34
C SER A 300 9.62 8.44 -7.94
N THR A 301 8.33 8.12 -7.78
CA THR A 301 7.78 7.58 -6.53
C THR A 301 8.53 6.30 -6.13
N CYS A 302 8.73 5.35 -7.05
CA CYS A 302 9.47 4.13 -6.74
C CYS A 302 10.93 4.39 -6.36
N LEU A 303 11.60 5.32 -7.05
CA LEU A 303 13.00 5.68 -6.77
C LEU A 303 13.14 6.38 -5.41
N ASP A 304 12.18 7.23 -5.04
CA ASP A 304 12.14 7.89 -3.74
C ASP A 304 11.94 6.87 -2.62
N GLU A 305 11.05 5.89 -2.80
CA GLU A 305 10.87 4.80 -1.83
C GLU A 305 12.13 3.93 -1.69
N LEU A 306 12.78 3.57 -2.80
CA LEU A 306 14.04 2.82 -2.75
C LEU A 306 15.15 3.63 -2.08
N LYS A 307 15.19 4.95 -2.29
CA LYS A 307 16.13 5.86 -1.61
C LYS A 307 15.85 5.92 -0.10
N ASN A 308 14.58 5.97 0.32
CA ASN A 308 14.18 5.92 1.73
C ASN A 308 14.57 4.59 2.40
N LEU A 309 14.70 3.51 1.62
CA LEU A 309 15.21 2.21 2.05
C LEU A 309 16.74 2.09 1.96
N GLU A 310 17.45 3.20 1.69
CA GLU A 310 18.91 3.27 1.59
C GLU A 310 19.49 2.34 0.51
N ILE A 311 18.73 2.11 -0.56
CA ILE A 311 19.17 1.31 -1.69
C ILE A 311 20.05 2.14 -2.62
N ASP A 312 21.25 1.64 -2.88
CA ASP A 312 22.14 2.21 -3.90
C ASP A 312 21.54 2.01 -5.31
N ARG A 313 21.51 3.09 -6.10
CA ARG A 313 21.12 3.08 -7.52
C ARG A 313 21.93 2.07 -8.34
N ASN A 314 23.15 1.77 -7.94
CA ASN A 314 23.98 0.77 -8.60
C ASN A 314 23.42 -0.65 -8.52
N ARG A 315 22.53 -0.97 -7.58
CA ARG A 315 21.85 -2.28 -7.49
C ARG A 315 20.62 -2.38 -8.37
N ILE A 316 20.20 -1.29 -9.00
CA ILE A 316 18.93 -1.21 -9.73
C ILE A 316 19.17 -1.51 -11.22
N VAL A 317 18.29 -2.33 -11.80
CA VAL A 317 18.07 -2.47 -13.25
C VAL A 317 16.61 -2.17 -13.51
N ILE A 318 16.31 -1.29 -14.47
CA ILE A 318 14.93 -0.95 -14.81
C ILE A 318 14.45 -1.89 -15.92
N ALA A 319 13.35 -2.58 -15.65
CA ALA A 319 12.60 -3.33 -16.65
C ALA A 319 11.45 -2.45 -17.14
N LEU A 320 11.61 -1.86 -18.33
CA LEU A 320 10.57 -1.09 -18.99
C LEU A 320 9.58 -2.05 -19.65
N ASN A 321 8.53 -2.39 -18.92
CA ASN A 321 7.61 -3.49 -19.20
C ASN A 321 6.35 -3.04 -19.96
N LYS A 322 5.68 -4.02 -20.58
CA LYS A 322 4.48 -3.86 -21.43
C LYS A 322 4.75 -3.22 -22.79
N ILE A 323 5.93 -3.45 -23.36
CA ILE A 323 6.26 -2.97 -24.72
C ILE A 323 5.33 -3.55 -25.80
N ASP A 324 4.65 -4.65 -25.51
CA ASP A 324 3.65 -5.28 -26.38
C ASP A 324 2.36 -4.46 -26.53
N LEU A 325 2.16 -3.44 -25.69
CA LEU A 325 1.04 -2.51 -25.78
C LEU A 325 1.39 -1.21 -26.53
N LEU A 326 2.63 -1.06 -26.98
CA LEU A 326 3.10 0.10 -27.71
C LEU A 326 3.34 -0.25 -29.18
N ASP A 327 3.16 0.73 -30.05
CA ASP A 327 3.58 0.62 -31.43
C ASP A 327 5.12 0.57 -31.53
N GLU A 328 5.66 -0.13 -32.54
CA GLU A 328 7.10 -0.37 -32.67
C GLU A 328 7.96 0.92 -32.68
N GLY A 329 7.41 2.02 -33.21
CA GLY A 329 8.08 3.32 -33.23
C GLY A 329 8.09 4.06 -31.88
N GLU A 330 7.20 3.70 -30.94
CA GLU A 330 7.10 4.38 -29.64
C GLU A 330 8.08 3.83 -28.61
N VAL A 331 8.42 2.54 -28.69
CA VAL A 331 9.32 1.87 -27.73
C VAL A 331 10.69 2.57 -27.63
N PRO A 332 11.39 2.91 -28.74
CA PRO A 332 12.67 3.62 -28.67
C PRO A 332 12.56 4.99 -28.01
N ASN A 333 11.45 5.71 -28.26
CA ASN A 333 11.21 7.02 -27.66
C ASN A 333 11.01 6.91 -26.14
N ARG A 334 10.15 5.97 -25.69
CA ARG A 334 9.94 5.68 -24.26
C ARG A 334 11.24 5.28 -23.57
N LEU A 335 12.02 4.39 -24.20
CA LEU A 335 13.31 3.95 -23.68
C LEU A 335 14.29 5.11 -23.51
N LYS A 336 14.39 6.00 -24.51
CA LYS A 336 15.26 7.17 -24.45
C LYS A 336 14.88 8.09 -23.29
N ILE A 337 13.60 8.45 -23.18
CA ILE A 337 13.09 9.32 -22.11
C ILE A 337 13.42 8.76 -20.72
N ILE A 338 13.18 7.46 -20.49
CA ILE A 338 13.47 6.86 -19.19
C ILE A 338 14.97 6.77 -18.94
N SER A 339 15.76 6.38 -19.94
CA SER A 339 17.22 6.28 -19.81
C SER A 339 17.86 7.62 -19.47
N ASP A 340 17.42 8.69 -20.12
CA ASP A 340 17.88 10.06 -19.85
C ASP A 340 17.50 10.50 -18.43
N TYR A 341 16.29 10.13 -17.96
CA TYR A 341 15.80 10.48 -16.62
C TYR A 341 16.54 9.76 -15.48
N VAL A 342 16.96 8.51 -15.70
CA VAL A 342 17.52 7.63 -14.64
C VAL A 342 19.02 7.37 -14.73
N ASN A 343 19.70 7.97 -15.71
CA ASN A 343 21.14 7.82 -15.92
C ASN A 343 21.92 7.89 -14.58
N PRO A 344 22.79 6.92 -14.24
CA PRO A 344 23.31 5.82 -15.06
C PRO A 344 22.62 4.45 -14.86
N ILE A 345 21.37 4.40 -14.39
CA ILE A 345 20.67 3.12 -14.17
C ILE A 345 20.35 2.47 -15.53
N PRO A 346 20.73 1.20 -15.78
CA PRO A 346 20.43 0.54 -17.05
C PRO A 346 18.93 0.25 -17.19
N VAL A 347 18.42 0.44 -18.40
CA VAL A 347 17.00 0.26 -18.75
C VAL A 347 16.89 -0.80 -19.85
N VAL A 348 16.07 -1.83 -19.62
CA VAL A 348 15.83 -2.90 -20.59
C VAL A 348 14.34 -2.94 -20.94
N PRO A 349 13.97 -2.72 -22.23
CA PRO A 349 12.58 -2.87 -22.67
C PRO A 349 12.19 -4.35 -22.72
N ILE A 350 11.09 -4.73 -22.06
CA ILE A 350 10.60 -6.10 -21.98
C ILE A 350 9.09 -6.20 -22.16
N SER A 351 8.61 -7.40 -22.50
CA SER A 351 7.23 -7.79 -22.27
C SER A 351 7.21 -9.04 -21.39
N ALA A 352 6.78 -8.90 -20.15
CA ALA A 352 6.62 -10.04 -19.25
C ALA A 352 5.55 -11.03 -19.76
N GLU A 353 4.46 -10.51 -20.33
CA GLU A 353 3.33 -11.29 -20.86
C GLU A 353 3.76 -12.13 -22.07
N ARG A 354 4.44 -11.49 -23.04
CA ARG A 354 4.94 -12.15 -24.26
C ARG A 354 6.31 -12.80 -24.10
N LYS A 355 6.92 -12.69 -22.91
CA LYS A 355 8.27 -13.18 -22.58
C LYS A 355 9.38 -12.62 -23.49
N LEU A 356 9.24 -11.36 -23.91
CA LEU A 356 10.21 -10.68 -24.79
C LEU A 356 11.36 -10.07 -23.97
N ASN A 357 12.59 -10.18 -24.49
CA ASN A 357 13.83 -9.60 -23.95
C ASN A 357 14.20 -10.00 -22.51
N LEU A 358 13.62 -11.08 -21.96
CA LEU A 358 13.91 -11.52 -20.59
C LEU A 358 15.36 -11.99 -20.39
N GLU A 359 15.97 -12.61 -21.41
CA GLU A 359 17.38 -12.99 -21.40
C GLU A 359 18.30 -11.78 -21.28
N LYS A 360 18.02 -10.72 -22.07
CA LYS A 360 18.76 -9.45 -22.02
C LYS A 360 18.60 -8.76 -20.66
N LEU A 361 17.41 -8.82 -20.07
CA LEU A 361 17.19 -8.30 -18.73
C LEU A 361 18.05 -9.04 -17.71
N MET A 362 17.98 -10.37 -17.69
CA MET A 362 18.72 -11.17 -16.72
C MET A 362 20.23 -11.07 -16.90
N SER A 363 20.74 -11.04 -18.14
CA SER A 363 22.17 -10.83 -18.39
C SER A 363 22.67 -9.47 -17.89
N THR A 364 21.83 -8.43 -17.98
CA THR A 364 22.12 -7.10 -17.42
C THR A 364 22.11 -7.10 -15.89
N VAL A 365 21.25 -7.90 -15.27
CA VAL A 365 21.24 -8.09 -13.80
C VAL A 365 22.50 -8.82 -13.35
N PHE A 366 22.88 -9.92 -14.00
CA PHE A 366 24.09 -10.67 -13.67
C PHE A 366 25.38 -9.87 -13.91
N SER A 367 25.43 -9.05 -14.95
CA SER A 367 26.60 -8.18 -15.17
C SER A 367 26.81 -7.18 -14.04
N LYS A 368 25.71 -6.65 -13.45
CA LYS A 368 25.78 -5.82 -12.24
C LYS A 368 26.17 -6.60 -10.98
N LEU A 369 25.63 -7.80 -10.81
CA LEU A 369 25.98 -8.64 -9.65
C LEU A 369 27.47 -9.00 -9.60
N ASN A 370 28.11 -9.11 -10.77
CA ASN A 370 29.53 -9.44 -10.91
C ASN A 370 30.47 -8.21 -10.83
N GLN A 371 29.94 -6.99 -10.71
CA GLN A 371 30.77 -5.81 -10.48
C GLN A 371 31.29 -5.83 -9.03
N PRO A 372 32.59 -5.53 -8.79
CA PRO A 372 33.13 -5.48 -7.44
C PRO A 372 32.34 -4.46 -6.61
N LYS A 373 31.85 -4.88 -5.43
CA LYS A 373 31.19 -4.01 -4.47
C LYS A 373 32.26 -3.03 -3.94
N THR A 374 32.21 -1.76 -4.35
CA THR A 374 33.09 -0.69 -3.86
C THR A 374 32.90 -0.40 -2.39
#